data_AF-A0A1S2Z2Y5-F1
#
_entry.id   AF-A0A1S2Z2Y5-F1
#
_cell.length_a   1.000
_cell.length_b   1.000
_cell.length_c   1.000
_cell.angle_alpha   90.00
_cell.angle_beta   90.00
_cell.angle_gamma   90.00
#
_symmetry.space_group_name_H-M   'P 1'
#
loop_
_entity.id
_entity.type
_entity.pdbx_description
1 polymer ?
#
loop_
_entity_poly.entity_id
_entity_poly.type
_entity_poly.pdbx_seq_one_letter_code
_entity_poly.pdbx_strand_id
1 'polypeptide(L)'
;MNYNFALCLEQVNKLEESFNVINSRTKPRAAYLFTKDNKFKEQFVKKVSVGGLLINDIALHLVVYNLPFGGVGDSGMGAYHGKFSFHAFTHRKAVLYRGFTGDSSLRYPPYTDRKQKCMKALVAGDVPDVQFWL
;
A
#
# COMPACT_ATOMS: atom_id res chain seq x y z
N MET A 1 17.50 20.10 -33.77
CA MET A 1 16.08 20.35 -33.42
C MET A 1 16.06 21.01 -32.06
N ASN A 2 15.74 22.30 -31.97
CA ASN A 2 15.63 23.01 -30.70
C ASN A 2 14.21 22.83 -30.18
N TYR A 3 14.03 21.92 -29.22
CA TYR A 3 12.78 21.79 -28.49
C TYR A 3 12.78 22.82 -27.36
N ASN A 4 11.92 23.84 -27.47
CA ASN A 4 11.66 24.75 -26.36
C ASN A 4 10.79 24.02 -25.33
N PHE A 5 11.39 23.64 -24.20
CA PHE A 5 10.65 23.15 -23.05
C PHE A 5 10.21 24.33 -22.20
N ALA A 6 8.89 24.53 -22.07
CA ALA A 6 8.33 25.50 -21.13
C ALA A 6 8.07 24.82 -19.78
N LEU A 7 8.67 25.35 -18.71
CA LEU A 7 8.37 24.97 -17.33
C LEU A 7 7.40 26.00 -16.74
N CYS A 8 6.23 25.56 -16.32
CA CYS A 8 5.28 26.41 -15.61
C CYS A 8 5.72 26.57 -14.15
N LEU A 9 5.74 27.82 -13.66
CA LEU A 9 6.05 28.14 -12.28
C LEU A 9 4.80 28.70 -11.60
N GLU A 10 4.42 28.11 -10.48
CA GLU A 10 3.31 28.55 -9.64
C GLU A 10 3.87 28.85 -8.25
N GLN A 11 3.84 30.13 -7.86
CA GLN A 11 4.34 30.57 -6.57
C GLN A 11 3.26 30.41 -5.50
N VAL A 12 3.65 29.86 -4.36
CA VAL A 12 2.82 29.81 -3.15
C VAL A 12 3.43 30.69 -2.08
N ASN A 13 2.59 31.31 -1.24
CA ASN A 13 3.07 32.24 -0.20
C ASN A 13 3.53 31.49 1.05
N LYS A 14 2.93 30.33 1.32
CA LYS A 14 3.30 29.44 2.42
C LYS A 14 3.52 28.01 1.90
N LEU A 15 4.47 27.31 2.51
CA LEU A 15 4.80 25.93 2.16
C LEU A 15 3.59 25.00 2.30
N GLU A 16 2.74 25.22 3.31
CA GLU A 16 1.55 24.39 3.56
C GLU A 16 0.49 24.53 2.46
N GLU A 17 0.43 25.67 1.77
CA GLU A 17 -0.51 25.90 0.66
C GLU A 17 -0.19 25.00 -0.54
N SER A 18 1.07 24.60 -0.70
CA SER A 18 1.49 23.70 -1.78
C SER A 18 0.75 22.37 -1.75
N PHE A 19 0.39 21.86 -0.57
CA PHE A 19 -0.39 20.63 -0.44
C PHE A 19 -1.79 20.78 -1.05
N ASN A 20 -2.43 21.94 -0.84
CA ASN A 20 -3.76 22.20 -1.40
C ASN A 20 -3.69 22.30 -2.92
N VAL A 21 -2.69 22.99 -3.47
CA VAL A 21 -2.47 23.08 -4.92
C VAL A 21 -2.28 21.69 -5.51
N ILE A 22 -1.39 20.88 -4.95
CA ILE A 22 -1.11 19.52 -5.44
C ILE A 22 -2.35 18.63 -5.33
N ASN A 23 -3.00 18.60 -4.17
CA ASN A 23 -4.11 17.68 -3.89
C ASN A 23 -5.42 18.12 -4.54
N SER A 24 -5.54 19.36 -5.01
CA SER A 24 -6.67 19.82 -5.83
C SER A 24 -6.67 19.24 -7.25
N ARG A 25 -5.56 18.60 -7.67
CA ARG A 25 -5.37 18.01 -8.99
C ARG A 25 -5.41 16.49 -8.93
N THR A 26 -5.53 15.87 -10.10
CA THR A 26 -5.43 14.42 -10.26
C THR A 26 -4.09 13.90 -9.77
N LYS A 27 -4.08 12.72 -9.15
CA LYS A 27 -2.87 12.13 -8.55
C LYS A 27 -1.79 11.90 -9.61
N PRO A 28 -0.59 12.50 -9.47
CA PRO A 28 0.44 12.40 -10.49
C PRO A 28 1.20 11.07 -10.44
N ARG A 29 1.87 10.73 -11.56
CA ARG A 29 2.78 9.58 -11.63
C ARG A 29 3.98 9.75 -10.70
N ALA A 30 4.59 10.93 -10.70
CA ALA A 30 5.74 11.24 -9.87
C ALA A 30 5.64 12.63 -9.24
N ALA A 31 6.20 12.78 -8.04
CA ALA A 31 6.43 14.08 -7.41
C ALA A 31 7.87 14.21 -6.91
N TYR A 32 8.40 15.42 -6.99
CA TYR A 32 9.78 15.74 -6.63
C TYR A 32 9.77 16.88 -5.61
N LEU A 33 10.38 16.65 -4.45
CA LEU A 33 10.52 17.66 -3.41
C LEU A 33 11.99 18.00 -3.20
N PHE A 34 12.35 19.27 -3.37
CA PHE A 34 13.68 19.79 -3.05
C PHE A 34 13.63 20.55 -1.72
N THR A 35 14.24 20.00 -0.68
CA THR A 35 14.30 20.63 0.64
C THR A 35 15.41 20.05 1.53
N LYS A 36 15.89 20.87 2.48
CA LYS A 36 16.74 20.43 3.60
C LYS A 36 15.95 20.17 4.88
N ASP A 37 14.70 20.64 4.98
CA ASP A 37 13.87 20.48 6.17
C ASP A 37 13.32 19.04 6.28
N ASN A 38 13.74 18.33 7.32
CA ASN A 38 13.31 16.96 7.57
C ASN A 38 11.83 16.85 7.96
N LYS A 39 11.29 17.83 8.71
CA LYS A 39 9.86 17.83 9.07
C LYS A 39 9.01 17.98 7.82
N PHE A 40 9.44 18.83 6.89
CA PHE A 40 8.70 19.02 5.64
C PHE A 40 8.76 17.78 4.73
N LYS A 41 9.90 17.08 4.66
CA LYS A 41 9.99 15.79 3.93
C LYS A 41 8.95 14.79 4.42
N GLU A 42 8.87 14.58 5.73
CA GLU A 42 7.92 13.63 6.32
C GLU A 42 6.46 14.04 6.06
N GLN A 43 6.16 15.34 6.18
CA GLN A 43 4.82 15.83 5.87
C GLN A 43 4.46 15.60 4.41
N PHE A 44 5.38 15.87 3.49
CA PHE A 44 5.15 15.71 2.06
C PHE A 44 4.91 14.24 1.69
N VAL A 45 5.73 13.32 2.19
CA VAL A 45 5.52 11.87 2.01
C VAL A 45 4.17 11.41 2.54
N LYS A 46 3.70 11.95 3.66
CA LYS A 46 2.42 11.57 4.27
C LYS A 46 1.20 12.19 3.57
N LYS A 47 1.32 13.44 3.10
CA LYS A 47 0.18 14.25 2.62
C LYS A 47 -0.04 14.20 1.11
N VAL A 48 0.94 13.75 0.33
CA VAL A 48 0.91 13.80 -1.14
C VAL A 48 0.83 12.38 -1.70
N SER A 49 -0.31 12.05 -2.32
CA SER A 49 -0.57 10.71 -2.89
C SER A 49 -0.13 10.63 -4.35
N VAL A 50 0.91 9.84 -4.64
CA VAL A 50 1.58 9.77 -5.95
C VAL A 50 2.04 8.35 -6.27
N GLY A 51 2.38 8.07 -7.53
CA GLY A 51 2.98 6.79 -7.91
C GLY A 51 4.42 6.61 -7.40
N GLY A 52 5.27 7.63 -7.56
CA GLY A 52 6.65 7.66 -7.07
C GLY A 52 7.05 9.03 -6.53
N LEU A 53 7.85 9.07 -5.46
CA LEU A 53 8.24 10.30 -4.78
C LEU A 53 9.74 10.30 -4.56
N LEU A 54 10.41 11.40 -4.94
CA LEU A 54 11.84 11.58 -4.70
C LEU A 54 12.07 12.87 -3.91
N ILE A 55 13.07 12.81 -3.03
CA ILE A 55 13.56 13.95 -2.28
C ILE A 55 14.91 14.33 -2.85
N ASN A 56 15.06 15.60 -3.22
CA ASN A 56 16.29 16.20 -3.76
C ASN A 56 16.81 15.56 -5.06
N ASP A 57 15.93 14.92 -5.83
CA ASP A 57 16.27 14.31 -7.11
C ASP A 57 15.05 14.21 -8.02
N ILE A 58 15.29 13.96 -9.31
CA ILE A 58 14.27 13.69 -10.31
C ILE A 58 14.58 12.39 -11.04
N ALA A 59 13.54 11.70 -11.51
CA ALA A 59 13.61 10.52 -12.38
C ALA A 59 14.38 9.28 -11.87
N LEU A 60 15.39 9.37 -11.00
CA LEU A 60 16.28 8.25 -10.65
C LEU A 60 15.57 7.01 -10.07
N HIS A 61 14.43 7.17 -9.43
CA HIS A 61 13.60 6.04 -8.98
C HIS A 61 13.22 5.06 -10.12
N LEU A 62 13.28 5.49 -11.39
CA LEU A 62 13.03 4.65 -12.56
C LEU A 62 14.12 3.61 -12.80
N VAL A 63 15.37 3.87 -12.39
CA VAL A 63 16.49 2.95 -12.60
C VAL A 63 16.76 2.06 -11.39
N VAL A 64 16.08 2.32 -10.26
CA VAL A 64 16.22 1.51 -9.05
C VAL A 64 15.34 0.27 -9.17
N TYR A 65 15.96 -0.85 -9.56
CA TYR A 65 15.30 -2.14 -9.80
C TYR A 65 14.43 -2.66 -8.63
N ASN A 66 14.80 -2.31 -7.39
CA ASN A 66 14.11 -2.75 -6.18
C ASN A 66 12.93 -1.84 -5.77
N LEU A 67 12.65 -0.78 -6.52
CA LEU A 67 11.49 0.07 -6.28
C LEU A 67 10.36 -0.28 -7.26
N PRO A 68 9.11 -0.41 -6.78
CA PRO A 68 7.98 -0.56 -7.66
C PRO A 68 7.77 0.73 -8.44
N PHE A 69 7.65 0.62 -9.76
CA PHE A 69 7.24 1.74 -10.61
C PHE A 69 5.80 1.52 -11.09
N GLY A 70 4.93 2.47 -10.75
CA GLY A 70 3.49 2.33 -10.90
C GLY A 70 2.77 3.66 -10.75
N GLY A 71 1.44 3.62 -10.85
CA GLY A 71 0.58 4.80 -10.70
C GLY A 71 -0.44 4.58 -9.60
N VAL A 72 -1.12 5.67 -9.26
CA VAL A 72 -2.26 5.64 -8.34
C VAL A 72 -3.35 6.60 -8.85
N GLY A 73 -4.61 6.16 -8.80
CA GLY A 73 -5.73 6.93 -9.32
C GLY A 73 -5.58 7.16 -10.83
N ASP A 74 -5.72 8.42 -11.26
CA ASP A 74 -5.71 8.78 -12.68
C ASP A 74 -4.34 8.57 -13.35
N SER A 75 -3.25 8.52 -12.57
CA SER A 75 -1.94 8.17 -13.10
C SER A 75 -1.78 6.67 -13.40
N GLY A 76 -2.71 5.81 -12.95
CA GLY A 76 -2.76 4.39 -13.26
C GLY A 76 -2.93 3.48 -12.04
N MET A 77 -2.76 2.18 -12.27
CA MET A 77 -2.87 1.14 -11.24
C MET A 77 -1.78 0.08 -11.41
N GLY A 78 -1.52 -0.67 -10.34
CA GLY A 78 -0.48 -1.69 -10.32
C GLY A 78 0.93 -1.11 -10.37
N ALA A 79 1.92 -1.99 -10.31
CA ALA A 79 3.32 -1.62 -10.40
C ALA A 79 4.14 -2.75 -11.00
N TYR A 80 5.26 -2.40 -11.63
CA TYR A 80 6.26 -3.31 -12.17
C TYR A 80 7.66 -2.85 -11.75
N HIS A 81 8.69 -3.40 -12.41
CA HIS A 81 10.12 -3.46 -12.06
C HIS A 81 10.49 -4.71 -11.29
N GLY A 82 11.59 -5.32 -11.73
CA GLY A 82 12.17 -6.52 -11.13
C GLY A 82 11.18 -7.55 -10.61
N LYS A 83 11.23 -7.81 -9.30
CA LYS A 83 10.32 -8.76 -8.63
C LYS A 83 8.84 -8.35 -8.74
N PHE A 84 8.54 -7.06 -8.80
CA PHE A 84 7.17 -6.56 -8.99
C PHE A 84 6.64 -6.90 -10.38
N SER A 85 7.48 -6.85 -11.43
CA SER A 85 7.09 -7.34 -12.77
C SER A 85 6.74 -8.82 -12.73
N PHE A 86 7.57 -9.65 -12.09
CA PHE A 86 7.26 -11.08 -11.94
C PHE A 86 5.91 -11.28 -11.25
N HIS A 87 5.62 -10.53 -10.18
CA HIS A 87 4.33 -10.58 -9.51
C HIS A 87 3.17 -10.07 -10.36
N ALA A 88 3.37 -9.02 -11.17
CA ALA A 88 2.33 -8.46 -12.03
C ALA A 88 1.88 -9.43 -13.14
N PHE A 89 2.81 -10.26 -13.63
CA PHE A 89 2.56 -11.21 -14.72
C PHE A 89 2.42 -12.67 -14.25
N THR A 90 2.36 -12.91 -12.94
CA THR A 90 2.23 -14.26 -12.37
C THR A 90 0.94 -14.40 -11.57
N HIS A 91 0.14 -15.41 -11.90
CA HIS A 91 -0.99 -15.82 -11.08
C HIS A 91 -0.50 -16.55 -9.81
N ARG A 92 -0.78 -16.00 -8.63
CA ARG A 92 -0.43 -16.61 -7.34
C ARG A 92 -1.48 -17.65 -6.93
N LYS A 93 -1.23 -18.91 -7.27
CA LYS A 93 -2.11 -20.04 -6.92
C LYS A 93 -2.00 -20.39 -5.43
N ALA A 94 -3.08 -20.24 -4.68
CA ALA A 94 -3.17 -20.75 -3.30
C ALA A 94 -3.39 -22.27 -3.31
N VAL A 95 -2.62 -22.99 -2.50
CA VAL A 95 -2.75 -24.45 -2.32
C VAL A 95 -2.69 -24.76 -0.82
N LEU A 96 -3.70 -25.45 -0.30
CA LEU A 96 -3.78 -25.90 1.08
C LEU A 96 -3.82 -27.43 1.11
N TYR A 97 -2.84 -28.03 1.77
CA TYR A 97 -2.86 -29.46 2.11
C TYR A 97 -3.33 -29.63 3.54
N ARG A 98 -4.32 -30.51 3.74
CA ARG A 98 -4.88 -30.85 5.04
C ARG A 98 -4.79 -32.36 5.23
N GLY A 99 -4.31 -32.78 6.41
CA GLY A 99 -4.39 -34.17 6.84
C GLY A 99 -5.79 -34.58 7.28
N PHE A 100 -6.02 -35.87 7.52
CA PHE A 100 -7.32 -36.36 8.00
C PHE A 100 -7.60 -36.04 9.47
N THR A 101 -6.60 -35.59 10.22
CA THR A 101 -6.69 -35.29 11.65
C THR A 101 -6.89 -33.79 11.93
N GLY A 102 -7.40 -33.45 13.12
CA GLY A 102 -7.56 -32.05 13.56
C GLY A 102 -8.75 -31.31 12.97
N ASP A 103 -9.68 -32.01 12.32
CA ASP A 103 -10.90 -31.40 11.79
C ASP A 103 -11.95 -31.18 12.90
N SER A 104 -12.24 -29.92 13.22
CA SER A 104 -13.12 -29.59 14.34
C SER A 104 -14.58 -29.85 14.01
N SER A 105 -15.29 -30.58 14.88
CA SER A 105 -16.74 -30.83 14.76
C SER A 105 -17.59 -29.56 14.87
N LEU A 106 -16.99 -28.42 15.26
CA LEU A 106 -17.64 -27.11 15.36
C LEU A 106 -18.10 -26.57 13.99
N ARG A 107 -17.40 -26.91 12.90
CA ARG A 107 -17.73 -26.45 11.55
C ARG A 107 -18.90 -27.20 10.90
N TYR A 108 -19.28 -28.35 11.45
CA TYR A 108 -20.31 -29.24 10.89
C TYR A 108 -21.65 -29.14 11.64
N PRO A 109 -22.80 -29.22 10.94
CA PRO A 109 -24.12 -29.29 11.54
C PRO A 109 -24.31 -30.49 12.50
N PRO A 110 -25.31 -30.47 13.39
CA PRO A 110 -26.21 -29.34 13.68
C PRO A 110 -25.53 -28.24 14.50
N TYR A 111 -25.84 -26.97 14.18
CA TYR A 111 -25.23 -25.79 14.80
C TYR A 111 -25.98 -25.37 16.07
N THR A 112 -25.71 -26.06 17.17
CA THR A 112 -26.28 -25.73 18.48
C THR A 112 -25.74 -24.40 19.02
N ASP A 113 -26.48 -23.76 19.94
CA ASP A 113 -26.08 -22.48 20.55
C ASP A 113 -24.67 -22.54 21.17
N ARG A 114 -24.27 -23.70 21.72
CA ARG A 114 -22.93 -23.92 22.24
C ARG A 114 -21.88 -23.89 21.12
N LYS A 115 -22.09 -24.60 20.01
CA LYS A 115 -21.15 -24.59 18.87
C LYS A 115 -21.03 -23.19 18.27
N GLN A 116 -22.14 -22.47 18.17
CA GLN A 116 -22.15 -21.09 17.66
C GLN A 116 -21.41 -20.13 18.61
N LYS A 117 -21.58 -20.26 19.93
CA LYS A 117 -20.81 -19.49 20.92
C LYS A 117 -19.31 -19.80 20.83
N CYS A 118 -18.93 -21.07 20.76
CA CYS A 118 -17.52 -21.48 20.60
C CYS A 118 -16.92 -20.96 19.29
N MET A 119 -17.66 -21.02 18.17
CA MET A 119 -17.18 -20.52 16.88
C MET A 119 -17.01 -19.00 16.88
N LYS A 120 -17.94 -18.26 17.50
CA LYS A 120 -17.82 -16.80 17.66
C LYS A 120 -16.61 -16.42 18.51
N ALA A 121 -16.38 -17.11 19.62
CA ALA A 121 -15.21 -16.92 20.48
C ALA A 121 -13.90 -17.18 19.72
N LEU A 122 -13.81 -18.28 18.97
CA LEU A 122 -12.62 -18.64 18.18
C LEU A 122 -12.31 -17.63 17.05
N VAL A 123 -13.35 -17.12 16.37
CA VAL A 123 -13.18 -16.14 15.28
C VAL A 123 -12.88 -14.74 15.81
N ALA A 124 -13.46 -14.35 16.95
CA ALA A 124 -13.24 -13.05 17.57
C ALA A 124 -11.88 -12.95 18.29
N GLY A 125 -11.19 -14.08 18.52
CA GLY A 125 -9.94 -14.11 19.29
C GLY A 125 -10.14 -14.09 20.81
N ASP A 126 -11.38 -14.02 21.28
CA ASP A 126 -11.76 -14.08 22.69
C ASP A 126 -11.91 -15.53 23.15
N VAL A 127 -10.80 -16.26 23.24
CA VAL A 127 -10.79 -17.53 23.98
C VAL A 127 -10.59 -17.19 25.46
N PRO A 128 -11.58 -17.39 26.34
CA PRO A 128 -11.34 -17.25 27.78
C PRO A 128 -10.34 -18.34 28.17
N ASP A 129 -9.29 -17.96 28.90
CA ASP A 129 -8.29 -18.85 29.49
C ASP A 129 -8.89 -20.22 29.89
N VAL A 130 -8.64 -21.23 29.06
CA VAL A 130 -8.85 -22.62 29.46
C VAL A 130 -7.52 -23.08 30.03
N GLN A 131 -7.40 -23.00 31.36
CA GLN A 131 -6.33 -23.65 32.12
C GLN A 131 -6.24 -25.11 31.66
N PHE A 132 -5.15 -25.46 31.00
CA PHE A 132 -4.73 -26.84 30.87
C PHE A 132 -4.26 -27.30 32.26
N TRP A 133 -5.11 -28.03 32.97
CA TRP A 133 -4.66 -28.94 34.01
C TRP A 133 -4.22 -30.23 33.34
N LEU A 134 -2.91 -30.35 33.13
CA LEU A 134 -2.03 -31.47 33.52
C LEU A 134 -0.58 -30.99 33.38
#